data_AF-X0Y8G8-F1
#
_entry.id   AF-X0Y8G8-F1
#
_cell.length_a   1.000
_cell.length_b   1.000
_cell.length_c   1.000
_cell.angle_alpha   90.00
_cell.angle_beta   90.00
_cell.angle_gamma   90.00
#
_symmetry.space_group_name_H-M   'P 1'
#
loop_
_entity.id
_entity.type
_entity.pdbx_description
1 polymer ?
#
loop_
_entity_poly.entity_id
_entity_poly.type
_entity_poly.pdbx_seq_one_letter_code
_entity_poly.pdbx_strand_id
1 'polypeptide(L)'
;SHGMQRARLVLTEISKDPKRKLIVVDPRRHETAQKADMYLRIRPGTDIYFFLALINVIVQEGLCDEDYMAKHTTDWDEVRWVADLVTPERAARLCDLEAKQIRDVARMFAKAERAATRIDLGIYHNIHMMENVYLERILLAITGNIGVPGGVVFPEGFVSAILPEGREEKWKTRVAGIPQIRGVFPPNALPEEILTPGEDRIRAVFVEGCNPLRSYADSKKYEEAF
;
A
#
# COMPACT_ATOMS: atom_id res chain seq x y z
N SER A 1 -5.87 11.89 0.25
CA SER A 1 -7.28 12.38 0.20
C SER A 1 -7.99 12.00 -1.10
N HIS A 2 -7.25 11.55 -2.12
CA HIS A 2 -7.82 11.03 -3.36
C HIS A 2 -8.80 9.89 -3.06
N GLY A 3 -9.91 9.82 -3.81
CA GLY A 3 -10.97 8.81 -3.63
C GLY A 3 -11.81 8.93 -2.34
N MET A 4 -11.63 9.98 -1.52
CA MET A 4 -12.47 10.21 -0.34
C MET A 4 -13.52 11.28 -0.65
N GLN A 5 -14.80 10.92 -0.58
CA GLN A 5 -15.89 11.89 -0.74
C GLN A 5 -15.81 12.97 0.34
N ARG A 6 -15.96 14.24 -0.06
CA ARG A 6 -15.89 15.40 0.84
C ARG A 6 -14.63 15.41 1.72
N ALA A 7 -13.48 14.94 1.19
CA ALA A 7 -12.25 14.72 1.95
C ALA A 7 -11.85 15.88 2.86
N ARG A 8 -11.97 17.13 2.39
CA ARG A 8 -11.63 18.32 3.18
C ARG A 8 -12.46 18.43 4.47
N LEU A 9 -13.77 18.14 4.39
CA LEU A 9 -14.67 18.20 5.54
C LEU A 9 -14.37 17.04 6.49
N VAL A 10 -14.30 15.81 5.98
CA VAL A 10 -14.00 14.61 6.78
C VAL A 10 -12.68 14.76 7.54
N LEU A 11 -11.61 15.19 6.87
CA LEU A 11 -10.31 15.42 7.52
C LEU A 11 -10.36 16.56 8.55
N THR A 12 -11.21 17.56 8.36
CA THR A 12 -11.38 18.65 9.33
C THR A 12 -12.17 18.18 10.55
N GLU A 13 -13.17 17.31 10.37
CA GLU A 13 -13.91 16.69 11.47
C GLU A 13 -13.00 15.78 12.30
N ILE A 14 -12.20 14.92 11.66
CA ILE A 14 -11.22 14.06 12.35
C ILE A 14 -10.21 14.92 13.14
N SER A 15 -9.65 15.96 12.51
CA SER A 15 -8.65 16.84 13.13
C SER A 15 -9.19 17.65 14.33
N LYS A 16 -10.51 17.89 14.39
CA LYS A 16 -11.16 18.62 15.49
C LYS A 16 -11.68 17.72 16.60
N ASP A 17 -11.77 16.41 16.38
CA ASP A 17 -12.26 15.46 17.38
C ASP A 17 -11.11 15.05 18.32
N PRO A 18 -11.10 15.48 19.59
CA PRO A 18 -10.01 15.16 20.53
C PRO A 18 -9.91 13.67 20.85
N LYS A 19 -10.95 12.87 20.53
CA LYS A 19 -10.95 11.42 20.72
C LYS A 19 -10.32 10.66 19.55
N ARG A 20 -10.03 11.35 18.44
CA ARG A 20 -9.40 10.76 17.25
C ARG A 20 -7.97 11.29 17.12
N LYS A 21 -7.17 10.53 16.37
CA LYS A 21 -5.82 10.92 16.00
C LYS A 21 -5.64 10.78 14.50
N LEU A 22 -5.20 11.86 13.85
CA LEU A 22 -4.79 11.87 12.45
C LEU A 22 -3.26 11.85 12.38
N ILE A 23 -2.72 10.73 11.92
CA ILE A 23 -1.29 10.55 11.69
C ILE A 23 -1.05 10.58 10.17
N VAL A 24 -0.11 11.40 9.72
CA VAL A 24 0.28 11.48 8.30
C VAL A 24 1.74 11.14 8.15
N VAL A 25 2.03 10.11 7.36
CA VAL A 25 3.37 9.67 6.99
C VAL A 25 3.55 9.99 5.51
N ASP A 26 4.29 11.05 5.20
CA ASP A 26 4.51 11.50 3.82
C ASP A 26 5.80 12.33 3.72
N PRO A 27 6.67 12.13 2.71
CA PRO A 27 7.85 12.96 2.50
C PRO A 27 7.53 14.45 2.31
N ARG A 28 6.32 14.77 1.83
CA ARG A 28 5.86 16.13 1.54
C ARG A 28 4.84 16.58 2.58
N ARG A 29 4.96 17.84 3.01
CA ARG A 29 4.00 18.46 3.94
C ARG A 29 2.87 19.14 3.17
N HIS A 30 1.86 18.36 2.78
CA HIS A 30 0.64 18.83 2.08
C HIS A 30 -0.50 19.20 3.04
N GLU A 31 -1.68 19.59 2.52
CA GLU A 31 -2.80 20.13 3.30
C GLU A 31 -3.34 19.15 4.35
N THR A 32 -3.39 17.85 4.04
CA THR A 32 -3.74 16.83 5.05
C THR A 32 -2.69 16.74 6.16
N ALA A 33 -1.39 16.83 5.84
CA ALA A 33 -0.33 16.84 6.85
C ALA A 33 -0.40 18.07 7.77
N GLN A 34 -0.91 19.21 7.27
CA GLN A 34 -1.13 20.41 8.08
C GLN A 34 -2.27 20.26 9.10
N LYS A 35 -3.16 19.27 8.92
CA LYS A 35 -4.27 18.96 9.82
C LYS A 35 -3.97 17.82 10.79
N ALA A 36 -2.83 17.15 10.63
CA ALA A 36 -2.48 15.96 11.39
C ALA A 36 -2.07 16.32 12.82
N ASP A 37 -2.49 15.49 13.78
CA ASP A 37 -1.94 15.50 15.14
C ASP A 37 -0.45 15.17 15.13
N MET A 38 -0.04 14.29 14.21
CA MET A 38 1.34 13.85 14.05
C MET A 38 1.69 13.72 12.58
N TYR A 39 2.78 14.40 12.18
CA TYR A 39 3.31 14.34 10.82
C TYR A 39 4.73 13.76 10.85
N LEU A 40 4.94 12.68 10.09
CA LEU A 40 6.22 12.01 9.96
C LEU A 40 6.71 12.21 8.52
N ARG A 41 7.79 12.97 8.37
CA ARG A 41 8.44 13.20 7.08
C ARG A 41 9.37 12.02 6.78
N ILE A 42 8.78 10.92 6.33
CA ILE A 42 9.53 9.72 5.96
C ILE A 42 10.43 9.97 4.74
N ARG A 43 11.60 9.33 4.71
CA ARG A 43 12.45 9.26 3.52
C ARG A 43 11.71 8.52 2.39
N PRO A 44 11.61 9.10 1.17
CA PRO A 44 10.94 8.46 0.05
C PRO A 44 11.44 7.03 -0.20
N GLY A 45 10.52 6.09 -0.39
CA GLY A 45 10.83 4.70 -0.72
C GLY A 45 11.07 3.78 0.48
N THR A 46 11.01 4.28 1.72
CA THR A 46 11.44 3.56 2.93
C THR A 46 10.30 3.06 3.82
N ASP A 47 9.08 3.10 3.30
CA ASP A 47 7.83 2.73 3.99
C ASP A 47 7.86 1.30 4.55
N ILE A 48 8.55 0.39 3.87
CA ILE A 48 8.68 -1.03 4.27
C ILE A 48 9.30 -1.14 5.66
N TYR A 49 10.33 -0.36 5.93
CA TYR A 49 11.03 -0.36 7.22
C TYR A 49 10.17 0.27 8.32
N PHE A 50 9.34 1.26 7.96
CA PHE A 50 8.39 1.86 8.88
C PHE A 50 7.33 0.83 9.30
N PHE A 51 6.68 0.14 8.35
CA PHE A 51 5.70 -0.90 8.67
C PHE A 51 6.30 -2.06 9.48
N LEU A 52 7.48 -2.55 9.10
CA LEU A 52 8.17 -3.60 9.85
C LEU A 52 8.44 -3.17 11.30
N ALA A 53 8.86 -1.93 11.52
CA ALA A 53 9.10 -1.43 12.87
C ALA A 53 7.82 -1.18 13.68
N LEU A 54 6.70 -0.81 13.03
CA LEU A 54 5.40 -0.76 13.72
C LEU A 54 4.98 -2.15 14.21
N ILE A 55 5.08 -3.15 13.32
CA ILE A 55 4.77 -4.55 13.65
C ILE A 55 5.70 -5.07 14.75
N ASN A 56 7.00 -4.77 14.67
CA ASN A 56 7.98 -5.10 15.71
C ASN A 56 7.50 -4.59 17.09
N VAL A 57 7.18 -3.31 17.21
CA VAL A 57 6.76 -2.72 18.49
C VAL A 57 5.48 -3.38 19.02
N ILE A 58 4.49 -3.58 18.16
CA ILE A 58 3.20 -4.17 18.56
C ILE A 58 3.39 -5.60 19.08
N VAL A 59 4.15 -6.43 18.36
CA VAL A 59 4.39 -7.82 18.74
C VAL A 59 5.26 -7.92 19.99
N GLN A 60 6.35 -7.15 20.06
CA GLN A 60 7.30 -7.22 21.18
C GLN A 60 6.73 -6.63 22.47
N GLU A 61 5.78 -5.69 22.39
CA GLU A 61 5.07 -5.15 23.56
C GLU A 61 3.79 -5.91 23.92
N GLY A 62 3.46 -7.01 23.20
CA GLY A 62 2.26 -7.81 23.46
C GLY A 62 0.95 -7.04 23.25
N LEU A 63 0.92 -6.19 22.22
CA LEU A 63 -0.23 -5.32 21.88
C LEU A 63 -1.09 -5.88 20.74
N CYS A 64 -0.93 -7.16 20.40
CA CYS A 64 -1.76 -7.83 19.41
C CYS A 64 -3.19 -8.06 19.93
N ASP A 65 -4.17 -8.01 19.04
CA ASP A 65 -5.55 -8.44 19.32
C ASP A 65 -5.66 -9.96 19.12
N GLU A 66 -5.27 -10.71 20.15
CA GLU A 66 -5.22 -12.17 20.12
C GLU A 66 -6.59 -12.81 19.85
N ASP A 67 -7.67 -12.22 20.38
CA ASP A 67 -9.04 -12.70 20.18
C ASP A 67 -9.49 -12.56 18.73
N TYR A 68 -9.15 -11.43 18.09
CA TYR A 68 -9.41 -11.23 16.67
C TYR A 68 -8.56 -12.17 15.83
N MET A 69 -7.26 -12.26 16.11
CA MET A 69 -6.34 -13.10 15.35
C MET A 69 -6.77 -14.57 15.38
N ALA A 70 -7.10 -15.11 16.55
CA ALA A 70 -7.58 -16.49 16.68
C ALA A 70 -8.84 -16.80 15.85
N LYS A 71 -9.67 -15.80 15.56
CA LYS A 71 -10.94 -15.97 14.82
C LYS A 71 -10.82 -15.69 13.32
N HIS A 72 -9.88 -14.85 12.92
CA HIS A 72 -9.90 -14.23 11.59
C HIS A 72 -8.58 -14.32 10.83
N THR A 73 -7.53 -14.88 11.43
CA THR A 73 -6.25 -15.10 10.74
C THR A 73 -5.87 -16.58 10.75
N THR A 74 -4.95 -16.92 9.86
CA THR A 74 -4.30 -18.24 9.76
C THR A 74 -2.81 -17.99 9.61
N ASP A 75 -2.00 -19.02 9.91
CA ASP A 75 -0.56 -19.06 9.63
C ASP A 75 0.25 -17.90 10.22
N TRP A 76 -0.24 -17.27 11.32
CA TRP A 76 0.48 -16.18 11.98
C TRP A 76 1.87 -16.61 12.43
N ASP A 77 2.00 -17.81 12.98
CA ASP A 77 3.30 -18.34 13.43
C ASP A 77 4.31 -18.48 12.29
N GLU A 78 3.85 -18.72 11.05
CA GLU A 78 4.73 -18.83 9.87
C GLU A 78 5.28 -17.48 9.42
N VAL A 79 4.59 -16.38 9.75
CA VAL A 79 4.95 -15.03 9.31
C VAL A 79 5.39 -14.13 10.46
N ARG A 80 5.25 -14.55 11.73
CA ARG A 80 5.57 -13.76 12.92
C ARG A 80 7.02 -13.24 12.92
N TRP A 81 7.95 -13.96 12.30
CA TRP A 81 9.35 -13.57 12.15
C TRP A 81 9.55 -12.20 11.48
N VAL A 82 8.58 -11.70 10.70
CA VAL A 82 8.65 -10.35 10.10
C VAL A 82 8.77 -9.27 11.17
N ALA A 83 8.21 -9.51 12.36
CA ALA A 83 8.31 -8.61 13.49
C ALA A 83 9.76 -8.42 13.95
N ASP A 84 10.68 -9.35 13.68
CA ASP A 84 12.06 -9.29 14.18
C ASP A 84 13.05 -8.66 13.18
N LEU A 85 12.60 -8.39 11.95
CA LEU A 85 13.49 -7.92 10.87
C LEU A 85 14.05 -6.51 11.09
N VAL A 86 13.22 -5.63 11.67
CA VAL A 86 13.54 -4.20 11.78
C VAL A 86 13.07 -3.66 13.12
N THR A 87 14.04 -3.31 13.97
CA THR A 87 13.78 -2.58 15.21
C THR A 87 13.45 -1.10 14.92
N PRO A 88 12.78 -0.40 15.85
CA PRO A 88 12.55 1.04 15.73
C PRO A 88 13.83 1.85 15.52
N GLU A 89 14.94 1.47 16.15
CA GLU A 89 16.25 2.12 15.98
C GLU A 89 16.79 1.98 14.57
N ARG A 90 16.59 0.80 13.95
CA ARG A 90 17.02 0.56 12.57
C ARG A 90 16.14 1.31 11.60
N ALA A 91 14.82 1.25 11.77
CA ALA A 91 13.87 1.99 10.94
C ALA A 91 14.08 3.50 11.05
N ALA A 92 14.33 4.04 12.24
CA ALA A 92 14.63 5.46 12.45
C ALA A 92 15.73 5.97 11.51
N ARG A 93 16.84 5.23 11.40
CA ARG A 93 17.95 5.58 10.50
C ARG A 93 17.59 5.44 9.02
N LEU A 94 16.80 4.43 8.65
CA LEU A 94 16.44 4.18 7.25
C LEU A 94 15.36 5.15 6.76
N CYS A 95 14.43 5.51 7.62
CA CYS A 95 13.26 6.32 7.33
C CYS A 95 13.48 7.82 7.54
N ASP A 96 14.64 8.24 8.05
CA ASP A 96 14.91 9.62 8.52
C ASP A 96 13.86 10.09 9.56
N LEU A 97 13.52 9.21 10.51
CA LEU A 97 12.55 9.44 11.59
C LEU A 97 13.19 9.20 12.96
N GLU A 98 12.53 9.64 14.04
CA GLU A 98 12.95 9.26 15.39
C GLU A 98 12.36 7.90 15.79
N ALA A 99 13.15 7.05 16.44
CA ALA A 99 12.66 5.76 16.95
C ALA A 99 11.51 5.93 17.95
N LYS A 100 11.49 7.05 18.69
CA LYS A 100 10.38 7.42 19.58
C LYS A 100 9.09 7.65 18.79
N GLN A 101 9.14 8.38 17.68
CA GLN A 101 7.97 8.62 16.83
C GLN A 101 7.37 7.31 16.32
N ILE A 102 8.21 6.38 15.87
CA ILE A 102 7.77 5.06 15.39
C ILE A 102 7.04 4.29 16.50
N ARG A 103 7.62 4.22 17.71
CA ARG A 103 6.98 3.58 18.86
C ARG A 103 5.67 4.24 19.24
N ASP A 104 5.63 5.57 19.27
CA ASP A 104 4.44 6.33 19.61
C ASP A 104 3.32 6.03 18.61
N VAL A 105 3.60 5.99 17.30
CA VAL A 105 2.63 5.60 16.27
C VAL A 105 2.14 4.16 16.50
N ALA A 106 3.04 3.20 16.69
CA ALA A 106 2.69 1.80 16.88
C ALA A 106 1.76 1.60 18.08
N ARG A 107 2.11 2.22 19.22
CA ARG A 107 1.32 2.16 20.46
C ARG A 107 -0.01 2.86 20.33
N MET A 108 -0.06 4.04 19.69
CA MET A 108 -1.33 4.74 19.44
C MET A 108 -2.24 3.92 18.53
N PHE A 109 -1.68 3.30 17.49
CA PHE A 109 -2.44 2.50 16.53
C PHE A 109 -3.04 1.26 17.19
N ALA A 110 -2.24 0.49 17.95
CA ALA A 110 -2.69 -0.74 18.59
C ALA A 110 -3.61 -0.51 19.80
N LYS A 111 -3.50 0.63 20.49
CA LYS A 111 -4.35 0.97 21.65
C LYS A 111 -5.61 1.75 21.30
N ALA A 112 -5.77 2.20 20.06
CA ALA A 112 -7.00 2.85 19.63
C ALA A 112 -8.17 1.86 19.68
N GLU A 113 -9.37 2.34 20.05
CA GLU A 113 -10.58 1.51 19.99
C GLU A 113 -10.77 0.92 18.59
N ARG A 114 -10.48 1.75 17.56
CA ARG A 114 -10.40 1.37 16.14
C ARG A 114 -9.33 2.21 15.46
N ALA A 115 -8.63 1.60 14.51
CA ALA A 115 -7.66 2.28 13.66
C ALA A 115 -7.91 1.93 12.19
N ALA A 116 -7.67 2.91 11.31
CA ALA A 116 -7.77 2.71 9.87
C ALA A 116 -6.58 3.33 9.17
N THR A 117 -6.07 2.62 8.17
CA THR A 117 -5.04 3.11 7.26
C THR A 117 -5.66 3.58 5.95
N ARG A 118 -5.01 4.54 5.31
CA ARG A 118 -5.31 4.92 3.92
C ARG A 118 -4.01 5.13 3.17
N ILE A 119 -3.63 4.11 2.41
CA ILE A 119 -2.49 4.15 1.48
C ILE A 119 -2.95 4.53 0.08
N ASP A 120 -2.03 5.07 -0.72
CA ASP A 120 -2.32 5.58 -2.07
C ASP A 120 -1.05 5.48 -2.95
N LEU A 121 -1.01 6.20 -4.08
CA LEU A 121 0.07 6.17 -5.07
C LEU A 121 1.49 6.24 -4.50
N GLY A 122 1.72 6.93 -3.38
CA GLY A 122 3.04 6.95 -2.72
C GLY A 122 3.53 5.56 -2.30
N ILE A 123 2.61 4.68 -1.89
CA ILE A 123 2.88 3.27 -1.60
C ILE A 123 2.78 2.42 -2.87
N TYR A 124 1.76 2.65 -3.72
CA TYR A 124 1.53 1.82 -4.91
C TYR A 124 2.59 1.97 -6.01
N HIS A 125 3.25 3.12 -6.09
CA HIS A 125 4.35 3.35 -7.04
C HIS A 125 5.74 3.17 -6.39
N ASN A 126 5.80 2.56 -5.20
CA ASN A 126 7.05 2.17 -4.56
C ASN A 126 7.57 0.85 -5.18
N ILE A 127 8.89 0.70 -5.29
CA ILE A 127 9.54 -0.55 -5.73
C ILE A 127 9.22 -1.76 -4.83
N HIS A 128 8.90 -1.50 -3.56
CA HIS A 128 8.49 -2.49 -2.55
C HIS A 128 6.97 -2.47 -2.31
N MET A 129 6.17 -2.10 -3.33
CA MET A 129 4.71 -1.96 -3.20
C MET A 129 4.08 -3.20 -2.55
N MET A 130 4.41 -4.39 -3.07
CA MET A 130 3.73 -5.63 -2.65
C MET A 130 3.99 -5.91 -1.17
N GLU A 131 5.24 -5.75 -0.73
CA GLU A 131 5.65 -5.90 0.65
C GLU A 131 4.99 -4.84 1.54
N ASN A 132 4.96 -3.58 1.10
CA ASN A 132 4.30 -2.51 1.86
C ASN A 132 2.82 -2.78 2.09
N VAL A 133 2.09 -3.18 1.04
CA VAL A 133 0.66 -3.49 1.13
C VAL A 133 0.47 -4.73 2.00
N TYR A 134 1.29 -5.75 1.85
CA TYR A 134 1.20 -6.97 2.66
C TYR A 134 1.45 -6.67 4.15
N LEU A 135 2.48 -5.90 4.48
CA LEU A 135 2.78 -5.50 5.86
C LEU A 135 1.71 -4.58 6.44
N GLU A 136 1.12 -3.69 5.64
CA GLU A 136 -0.04 -2.89 6.05
C GLU A 136 -1.24 -3.79 6.40
N ARG A 137 -1.49 -4.85 5.64
CA ARG A 137 -2.51 -5.85 5.97
C ARG A 137 -2.17 -6.64 7.23
N ILE A 138 -0.91 -7.04 7.44
CA ILE A 138 -0.48 -7.67 8.69
C ILE A 138 -0.74 -6.73 9.87
N LEU A 139 -0.30 -5.47 9.78
CA LEU A 139 -0.51 -4.46 10.83
C LEU A 139 -1.98 -4.32 11.22
N LEU A 140 -2.88 -4.27 10.23
CA LEU A 140 -4.32 -4.20 10.46
C LEU A 140 -4.89 -5.49 11.06
N ALA A 141 -4.40 -6.65 10.62
CA ALA A 141 -4.87 -7.96 11.08
C ALA A 141 -4.45 -8.21 12.53
N ILE A 142 -3.19 -7.94 12.89
CA ILE A 142 -2.68 -8.14 14.26
C ILE A 142 -3.28 -7.16 15.28
N THR A 143 -3.94 -6.10 14.80
CA THR A 143 -4.62 -5.11 15.65
C THR A 143 -6.15 -5.16 15.53
N GLY A 144 -6.72 -6.18 14.86
CA GLY A 144 -8.16 -6.38 14.79
C GLY A 144 -8.95 -5.32 14.03
N ASN A 145 -8.33 -4.71 13.02
CA ASN A 145 -8.87 -3.55 12.31
C ASN A 145 -9.37 -3.85 10.89
N ILE A 146 -9.47 -5.12 10.47
CA ILE A 146 -10.02 -5.50 9.15
C ILE A 146 -11.49 -5.92 9.28
N GLY A 147 -12.36 -5.38 8.43
CA GLY A 147 -13.76 -5.80 8.33
C GLY A 147 -14.65 -5.38 9.51
N VAL A 148 -14.21 -4.42 10.31
CA VAL A 148 -14.93 -3.93 11.50
C VAL A 148 -15.32 -2.45 11.34
N PRO A 149 -16.44 -1.99 11.96
CA PRO A 149 -16.80 -0.57 11.95
C PRO A 149 -15.67 0.31 12.52
N GLY A 150 -15.29 1.36 11.79
CA GLY A 150 -14.18 2.23 12.15
C GLY A 150 -12.79 1.71 11.76
N GLY A 151 -12.69 0.46 11.31
CA GLY A 151 -11.49 -0.13 10.73
C GLY A 151 -11.42 0.02 9.21
N VAL A 152 -10.61 -0.82 8.57
CA VAL A 152 -10.45 -0.90 7.13
C VAL A 152 -11.34 -2.00 6.57
N VAL A 153 -12.13 -1.66 5.55
CA VAL A 153 -12.83 -2.64 4.72
C VAL A 153 -12.00 -2.94 3.48
N PHE A 154 -12.16 -4.13 2.92
CA PHE A 154 -11.63 -4.41 1.58
C PHE A 154 -12.33 -3.46 0.60
N PRO A 155 -11.60 -2.64 -0.17
CA PRO A 155 -12.23 -1.80 -1.15
C PRO A 155 -12.98 -2.69 -2.15
N GLU A 156 -14.27 -2.46 -2.31
CA GLU A 156 -15.04 -2.95 -3.47
C GLU A 156 -14.51 -2.21 -4.73
N GLY A 157 -13.36 -2.69 -5.21
CA GLY A 157 -12.77 -2.57 -6.55
C GLY A 157 -12.68 -1.21 -7.28
N PHE A 158 -11.45 -0.72 -7.49
CA PHE A 158 -11.08 0.05 -8.70
C PHE A 158 -11.03 -0.85 -9.96
N VAL A 159 -10.78 -2.14 -9.74
CA VAL A 159 -10.89 -3.20 -10.75
C VAL A 159 -12.23 -3.89 -10.53
N SER A 160 -13.10 -3.81 -11.53
CA SER A 160 -14.47 -4.34 -11.47
C SER A 160 -14.50 -5.80 -11.00
N ALA A 161 -15.48 -6.12 -10.15
CA ALA A 161 -15.83 -7.51 -9.79
C ALA A 161 -16.19 -8.39 -11.01
N ILE A 162 -16.35 -7.78 -12.19
CA ILE A 162 -16.66 -8.46 -13.45
C ILE A 162 -15.42 -9.15 -14.07
N LEU A 163 -14.20 -8.76 -13.68
CA LEU A 163 -13.00 -9.45 -14.20
C LEU A 163 -12.82 -10.82 -13.53
N PRO A 164 -12.53 -11.89 -14.30
CA PRO A 164 -12.33 -13.23 -13.78
C PRO A 164 -11.35 -13.25 -12.60
N GLU A 165 -11.59 -14.13 -11.62
CA GLU A 165 -10.68 -14.32 -10.51
C GLU A 165 -9.39 -15.04 -10.95
N GLY A 166 -8.28 -14.69 -10.29
CA GLY A 166 -7.03 -15.46 -10.37
C GLY A 166 -5.99 -14.96 -11.38
N ARG A 167 -4.90 -15.73 -11.42
CA ARG A 167 -3.83 -15.63 -12.42
C ARG A 167 -4.13 -16.65 -13.51
N GLU A 168 -4.23 -16.21 -14.76
CA GLU A 168 -4.36 -17.15 -15.88
C GLU A 168 -2.97 -17.50 -16.39
N GLU A 169 -2.55 -18.76 -16.18
CA GLU A 169 -1.29 -19.24 -16.73
C GLU A 169 -1.31 -19.33 -18.26
N LYS A 170 -2.51 -19.36 -18.85
CA LYS A 170 -2.72 -19.44 -20.30
C LYS A 170 -2.17 -18.23 -21.04
N TRP A 171 -2.31 -17.04 -20.47
CA TRP A 171 -1.90 -15.80 -21.13
C TRP A 171 -0.79 -15.12 -20.34
N LYS A 172 0.37 -14.97 -20.99
CA LYS A 172 1.56 -14.32 -20.43
C LYS A 172 2.05 -13.26 -21.39
N THR A 173 2.71 -12.22 -20.88
CA THR A 173 3.50 -11.33 -21.74
C THR A 173 4.57 -12.17 -22.44
N ARG A 174 4.79 -11.92 -23.73
CA ARG A 174 5.68 -12.72 -24.57
C ARG A 174 7.15 -12.52 -24.19
N VAL A 175 7.53 -11.29 -23.86
CA VAL A 175 8.94 -10.94 -23.59
C VAL A 175 9.31 -11.26 -22.15
N ALA A 176 8.50 -10.81 -21.20
CA ALA A 176 8.81 -10.94 -19.77
C ALA A 176 8.18 -12.18 -19.10
N GLY A 177 7.32 -12.94 -19.79
CA GLY A 177 6.69 -14.14 -19.25
C GLY A 177 5.72 -13.87 -18.09
N ILE A 178 5.22 -12.65 -17.94
CA ILE A 178 4.39 -12.23 -16.81
C ILE A 178 2.96 -12.73 -17.01
N PRO A 179 2.40 -13.55 -16.10
CA PRO A 179 1.03 -14.03 -16.21
C PRO A 179 0.04 -12.89 -16.07
N GLN A 180 -1.07 -12.99 -16.81
CA GLN A 180 -2.19 -12.09 -16.70
C GLN A 180 -2.82 -12.18 -15.30
N ILE A 181 -3.17 -11.04 -14.71
CA ILE A 181 -3.90 -10.96 -13.44
C ILE A 181 -5.26 -10.36 -13.74
N ARG A 182 -6.33 -11.16 -13.56
CA ARG A 182 -7.72 -10.72 -13.79
C ARG A 182 -7.93 -10.03 -15.14
N GLY A 183 -7.41 -10.58 -16.23
CA GLY A 183 -7.57 -9.96 -17.55
C GLY A 183 -6.59 -8.82 -17.88
N VAL A 184 -5.75 -8.39 -16.93
CA VAL A 184 -4.88 -7.21 -17.09
C VAL A 184 -3.40 -7.61 -17.15
N PHE A 185 -2.65 -6.92 -18.00
CA PHE A 185 -1.19 -7.00 -18.09
C PHE A 185 -0.55 -5.73 -17.54
N PRO A 186 0.68 -5.80 -17.00
CA PRO A 186 1.39 -4.61 -16.56
C PRO A 186 1.61 -3.66 -17.75
N PRO A 187 1.23 -2.38 -17.65
CA PRO A 187 1.30 -1.47 -18.79
C PRO A 187 2.71 -1.36 -19.33
N ASN A 188 3.72 -1.31 -18.46
CA ASN A 188 5.13 -1.15 -18.83
C ASN A 188 5.70 -2.30 -19.69
N ALA A 189 5.01 -3.44 -19.81
CA ALA A 189 5.39 -4.49 -20.75
C ALA A 189 5.00 -4.16 -22.19
N LEU A 190 3.94 -3.36 -22.41
CA LEU A 190 3.35 -3.11 -23.72
C LEU A 190 4.37 -2.64 -24.78
N PRO A 191 5.30 -1.70 -24.50
CA PRO A 191 6.27 -1.30 -25.50
C PRO A 191 7.18 -2.45 -25.97
N GLU A 192 7.60 -3.34 -25.06
CA GLU A 192 8.43 -4.50 -25.41
C GLU A 192 7.66 -5.52 -26.24
N GLU A 193 6.38 -5.72 -25.91
CA GLU A 193 5.49 -6.62 -26.63
C GLU A 193 5.28 -6.18 -28.10
N ILE A 194 5.35 -4.88 -28.38
CA ILE A 194 5.27 -4.29 -29.73
C ILE A 194 6.63 -4.30 -30.44
N LEU A 195 7.66 -3.78 -29.77
CA LEU A 195 8.97 -3.51 -30.38
C LEU A 195 9.80 -4.77 -30.61
N THR A 196 9.67 -5.77 -29.75
CA THR A 196 10.48 -6.99 -29.87
C THR A 196 9.98 -7.81 -31.06
N PRO A 197 10.81 -8.13 -32.07
CA PRO A 197 10.39 -8.91 -33.24
C PRO A 197 9.83 -10.30 -32.87
N GLY A 198 8.91 -10.81 -33.68
CA GLY A 198 8.26 -12.11 -33.52
C GLY A 198 6.95 -12.18 -34.29
N GLU A 199 6.52 -13.38 -34.68
CA GLU A 199 5.26 -13.55 -35.43
C GLU A 199 4.05 -13.06 -34.62
N ASP A 200 4.06 -13.34 -33.32
CA ASP A 200 3.01 -13.04 -32.34
C ASP A 200 3.18 -11.67 -31.65
N ARG A 201 4.01 -10.75 -32.16
CA ARG A 201 4.12 -9.41 -31.57
C ARG A 201 2.80 -8.65 -31.67
N ILE A 202 2.57 -7.72 -30.74
CA ILE A 202 1.39 -6.84 -30.81
C ILE A 202 1.54 -5.93 -32.05
N ARG A 203 0.54 -5.95 -32.94
CA ARG A 203 0.53 -5.17 -34.19
C ARG A 203 -0.51 -4.05 -34.22
N ALA A 204 -1.46 -4.07 -33.29
CA ALA A 204 -2.51 -3.08 -33.19
C ALA A 204 -2.85 -2.87 -31.71
N VAL A 205 -3.08 -1.62 -31.34
CA VAL A 205 -3.49 -1.23 -29.98
C VAL A 205 -4.70 -0.31 -30.11
N PHE A 206 -5.78 -0.65 -29.40
CA PHE A 206 -6.93 0.23 -29.25
C PHE A 206 -6.78 1.02 -27.96
N VAL A 207 -6.77 2.35 -28.08
CA VAL A 207 -6.65 3.27 -26.93
C VAL A 207 -7.99 3.92 -26.68
N GLU A 208 -8.56 3.66 -25.52
CA GLU A 208 -9.82 4.24 -25.07
C GLU A 208 -9.64 4.89 -23.69
N GLY A 209 -10.05 6.15 -23.54
CA GLY A 209 -10.11 6.82 -22.24
C GLY A 209 -8.77 7.07 -21.52
N CYS A 210 -7.62 6.90 -22.19
CA CYS A 210 -6.30 7.09 -21.59
C CYS A 210 -5.27 7.68 -22.58
N ASN A 211 -4.07 8.03 -22.09
CA ASN A 211 -2.96 8.50 -22.90
C ASN A 211 -1.66 7.74 -22.57
N PRO A 212 -1.42 6.56 -23.18
CA PRO A 212 -0.28 5.70 -22.87
C PRO A 212 1.08 6.40 -22.99
N LEU A 213 1.22 7.31 -23.97
CA LEU A 213 2.46 8.06 -24.22
C LEU A 213 2.87 8.97 -23.04
N ARG A 214 1.92 9.34 -22.17
CA ARG A 214 2.15 10.31 -21.08
C ARG A 214 1.78 9.80 -19.69
N SER A 215 1.10 8.67 -19.58
CA SER A 215 0.61 8.14 -18.29
C SER A 215 1.47 7.03 -17.70
N TYR A 216 2.23 6.30 -18.52
CA TYR A 216 3.03 5.16 -18.06
C TYR A 216 4.52 5.52 -17.94
N ALA A 217 5.28 4.64 -17.29
CA ALA A 217 6.71 4.83 -17.13
C ALA A 217 7.42 4.71 -18.49
N ASP A 218 8.53 5.44 -18.64
CA ASP A 218 9.36 5.44 -19.85
C ASP A 218 8.62 5.90 -21.13
N SER A 219 8.20 7.17 -21.14
CA SER A 219 7.47 7.77 -22.27
C SER A 219 8.19 7.63 -23.62
N LYS A 220 9.53 7.59 -23.65
CA LYS A 220 10.29 7.44 -24.90
C LYS A 220 10.06 6.08 -25.53
N LYS A 221 10.09 5.02 -24.72
CA LYS A 221 9.82 3.65 -25.19
C LYS A 221 8.40 3.50 -25.72
N TYR A 222 7.44 4.18 -25.12
CA TYR A 222 6.07 4.26 -25.63
C TYR A 222 5.99 5.06 -26.95
N GLU A 223 6.70 6.18 -27.07
CA GLU A 223 6.78 6.97 -28.32
C GLU A 223 7.43 6.17 -29.46
N GLU A 224 8.39 5.29 -29.17
CA GLU A 224 8.98 4.37 -30.16
C GLU A 224 8.05 3.23 -30.57
N ALA A 225 7.21 2.75 -29.66
CA ALA A 225 6.33 1.61 -29.88
C ALA A 225 5.04 1.95 -30.65
N PHE A 226 4.57 3.21 -30.58
CA PHE A 226 3.33 3.68 -31.21
C PHE A 226 3.59 4.32 -32.58
#